data_AF-A0A847SNA5-F1
#
_entry.id   AF-A0A847SNA5-F1
#
_cell.length_a   1.000
_cell.length_b   1.000
_cell.length_c   1.000
_cell.angle_alpha   90.00
_cell.angle_beta   90.00
_cell.angle_gamma   90.00
#
_symmetry.space_group_name_H-M   'P 1'
#
loop_
_entity.id
_entity.type
_entity.pdbx_description
1 polymer ?
#
loop_
_entity_poly.entity_id
_entity_poly.type
_entity_poly.pdbx_seq_one_letter_code
_entity_poly.pdbx_strand_id
1 'polypeptide(L)'
;MWKVLGVETILLNADAVWVERLTSLSQRRKDAPRFRELLGQADIRYYFDTIREVHMFRLQLPPEVTLEELEFMKEFIQRLYKAAKVPVVEFDGQAQLSSVVLSSDEEEDVHSSKKAKKAPRIRKKDEERQAI
;
A
#
# COMPACT_ATOMS: atom_id res chain seq x y z
N MET A 1 4.00 13.49 -21.91
CA MET A 1 4.79 13.31 -20.68
C MET A 1 3.87 13.09 -19.50
N TRP A 2 4.23 12.17 -18.61
CA TRP A 2 3.47 11.85 -17.40
C TRP A 2 3.76 12.85 -16.30
N LYS A 3 2.73 13.17 -15.50
CA LYS A 3 2.87 13.92 -14.26
C LYS A 3 2.08 13.28 -13.13
N VAL A 4 2.62 13.36 -11.93
CA VAL A 4 1.94 13.00 -10.69
C VAL A 4 1.89 14.22 -9.79
N LEU A 5 0.68 14.66 -9.43
CA LEU A 5 0.44 15.87 -8.63
C LEU A 5 1.22 17.10 -9.16
N GLY A 6 1.21 17.25 -10.49
CA GLY A 6 1.83 18.35 -11.22
C GLY A 6 3.34 18.25 -11.44
N VAL A 7 3.99 17.16 -11.00
CA VAL A 7 5.43 16.94 -11.22
C VAL A 7 5.66 15.90 -12.29
N GLU A 8 6.49 16.25 -13.27
CA GLU A 8 6.89 15.36 -14.36
C GLU A 8 7.63 14.14 -13.84
N THR A 9 7.28 12.97 -14.37
CA THR A 9 7.86 11.70 -13.97
C THR A 9 7.75 10.65 -15.07
N ILE A 10 8.32 9.48 -14.84
CA ILE A 10 8.03 8.25 -15.56
C ILE A 10 7.16 7.35 -14.69
N LEU A 11 6.33 6.49 -15.28
CA LEU A 11 5.38 5.66 -14.52
C LEU A 11 6.05 4.76 -13.49
N LEU A 12 7.27 4.27 -13.77
CA LEU A 12 8.04 3.43 -12.83
C LEU A 12 8.37 4.14 -11.51
N ASN A 13 8.34 5.47 -11.48
CA ASN A 13 8.66 6.27 -10.28
C ASN A 13 7.42 6.99 -9.73
N ALA A 14 6.21 6.61 -10.17
CA ALA A 14 5.00 7.34 -9.83
C ALA A 14 4.71 7.32 -8.32
N ASP A 15 4.95 6.21 -7.64
CA ASP A 15 4.83 6.08 -6.18
C ASP A 15 5.79 7.02 -5.43
N ALA A 16 7.08 7.01 -5.77
CA ALA A 16 8.09 7.85 -5.15
C ALA A 16 7.73 9.34 -5.29
N VAL A 17 7.39 9.78 -6.51
CA VAL A 17 6.96 11.16 -6.76
C VAL A 17 5.67 11.49 -6.03
N TRP A 18 4.72 10.56 -5.97
CA TRP A 18 3.47 10.75 -5.22
C TRP A 18 3.72 11.00 -3.73
N VAL A 19 4.55 10.18 -3.10
CA VAL A 19 4.92 10.31 -1.67
C VAL A 19 5.64 11.61 -1.40
N GLU A 20 6.63 11.96 -2.23
CA GLU A 20 7.36 13.22 -2.10
C GLU A 20 6.43 14.43 -2.20
N ARG A 21 5.48 14.38 -3.15
CA ARG A 21 4.51 15.45 -3.35
C ARG A 21 3.52 15.58 -2.22
N LEU A 22 2.99 14.48 -1.69
CA LEU A 22 2.16 14.54 -0.50
C LEU A 22 2.93 15.11 0.71
N THR A 23 4.19 14.71 0.87
CA THR A 23 5.06 15.21 1.94
C THR A 23 5.29 16.71 1.81
N SER A 24 5.60 17.20 0.61
CA SER A 24 5.76 18.63 0.32
C SER A 24 4.46 19.41 0.57
N LEU A 25 3.32 18.94 0.04
CA LEU A 25 2.01 19.59 0.19
C LEU A 25 1.51 19.61 1.65
N SER A 26 2.00 18.69 2.50
CA SER A 26 1.65 18.65 3.91
C SER A 26 2.35 19.72 4.76
N GLN A 27 3.47 20.32 4.32
CA GLN A 27 4.40 21.09 5.17
C GLN A 27 3.82 22.17 6.07
N ARG A 28 2.76 22.85 5.64
CA ARG A 28 2.19 23.98 6.37
C ARG A 28 0.89 23.63 7.11
N ARG A 29 0.58 22.34 7.27
CA ARG A 29 -0.67 21.88 7.88
C ARG A 29 -0.47 21.41 9.31
N LYS A 30 -1.43 21.72 10.17
CA LYS A 30 -1.40 21.39 11.61
C LYS A 30 -1.10 19.91 11.87
N ASP A 31 -1.79 19.00 11.18
CA ASP A 31 -1.66 17.56 11.42
C ASP A 31 -0.60 16.88 10.53
N ALA A 32 0.30 17.67 9.91
CA ALA A 32 1.35 17.15 9.03
C ALA A 32 2.33 16.20 9.72
N PRO A 33 2.75 16.40 11.00
CA PRO A 33 3.62 15.44 11.67
C PRO A 33 3.01 14.05 11.77
N ARG A 34 1.75 13.94 12.27
CA ARG A 34 1.00 12.69 12.37
C ARG A 34 0.84 12.01 11.00
N PHE A 35 0.51 12.79 9.98
CA PHE A 35 0.37 12.26 8.61
C PHE A 35 1.68 11.66 8.08
N ARG A 36 2.82 12.33 8.29
CA ARG A 36 4.11 11.82 7.83
C ARG A 36 4.59 10.61 8.59
N GLU A 37 4.28 10.54 9.87
CA GLU A 37 4.58 9.37 10.69
C GLU A 37 3.85 8.13 10.15
N LEU A 38 2.54 8.24 9.89
CA LEU A 38 1.76 7.16 9.30
C LEU A 38 2.21 6.83 7.87
N LEU A 39 2.47 7.84 7.04
CA LEU A 39 2.96 7.65 5.67
C LEU A 39 4.32 6.94 5.64
N GLY A 40 5.20 7.23 6.61
CA GLY A 40 6.51 6.60 6.74
C GLY A 40 6.47 5.14 7.20
N GLN A 41 5.36 4.68 7.77
CA GLN A 41 5.15 3.28 8.14
C GLN A 41 4.59 2.44 6.99
N ALA A 42 4.06 3.06 5.95
CA ALA A 42 3.38 2.36 4.87
C ALA A 42 4.38 1.74 3.87
N ASP A 43 4.13 0.50 3.45
CA ASP A 43 4.66 -0.05 2.19
C ASP A 43 3.79 0.48 1.05
N ILE A 44 4.40 1.31 0.19
CA ILE A 44 3.71 2.05 -0.85
C ILE A 44 4.12 1.48 -2.20
N ARG A 45 3.13 1.08 -2.99
CA ARG A 45 3.35 0.53 -4.32
C ARG A 45 2.44 1.18 -5.34
N TYR A 46 3.01 1.46 -6.50
CA TYR A 46 2.26 1.89 -7.67
C TYR A 46 2.10 0.74 -8.68
N TYR A 47 0.91 0.67 -9.30
CA TYR A 47 0.69 -0.14 -10.49
C TYR A 47 -0.41 0.48 -11.36
N PHE A 48 -0.39 0.14 -12.65
CA PHE A 48 -1.44 0.51 -13.59
C PHE A 48 -2.32 -0.71 -13.87
N ASP A 49 -3.61 -0.61 -13.55
CA ASP A 49 -4.60 -1.61 -13.94
C ASP A 49 -4.96 -1.39 -15.40
N THR A 50 -4.42 -2.22 -16.30
CA THR A 50 -4.62 -2.10 -17.74
C THR A 50 -6.03 -2.47 -18.21
N ILE A 51 -6.80 -3.21 -17.39
CA ILE A 51 -8.17 -3.61 -17.74
C ILE A 51 -9.12 -2.44 -17.48
N ARG A 52 -8.94 -1.76 -16.35
CA ARG A 52 -9.78 -0.63 -15.94
C ARG A 52 -9.22 0.73 -16.36
N GLU A 53 -7.98 0.75 -16.84
CA GLU A 53 -7.21 1.95 -17.18
C GLU A 53 -7.11 2.92 -15.99
N VAL A 54 -6.79 2.39 -14.79
CA VAL A 54 -6.70 3.16 -13.54
C VAL A 54 -5.29 3.08 -12.95
N HIS A 55 -4.76 4.23 -12.57
CA HIS A 55 -3.52 4.35 -11.79
C HIS A 55 -3.79 4.07 -10.30
N MET A 56 -3.19 3.01 -9.77
CA MET A 56 -3.43 2.56 -8.41
C MET A 56 -2.22 2.88 -7.52
N PHE A 57 -2.47 3.58 -6.42
CA PHE A 57 -1.52 3.76 -5.32
C PHE A 57 -1.98 2.92 -4.14
N ARG A 58 -1.28 1.83 -3.84
CA ARG A 58 -1.57 0.98 -2.69
C ARG A 58 -0.66 1.36 -1.54
N LEU A 59 -1.26 1.60 -0.38
CA LEU A 59 -0.58 1.85 0.89
C LEU A 59 -0.97 0.74 1.84
N GLN A 60 -0.02 -0.13 2.15
CA GLN A 60 -0.16 -1.17 3.15
C GLN A 60 0.49 -0.69 4.44
N LEU A 61 -0.32 -0.45 5.47
CA LEU A 61 0.13 -0.07 6.79
C LEU A 61 0.28 -1.31 7.70
N PRO A 62 1.06 -1.20 8.79
CA PRO A 62 1.15 -2.25 9.80
C PRO A 62 -0.23 -2.56 10.42
N PRO A 63 -0.48 -3.81 10.86
CA PRO A 63 -1.77 -4.23 11.43
C PRO A 63 -2.13 -3.52 12.74
N GLU A 64 -1.17 -2.90 13.42
CA GLU A 64 -1.40 -2.09 14.61
C GLU A 64 -2.09 -0.76 14.30
N VAL A 65 -2.07 -0.31 13.04
CA VAL A 65 -2.74 0.92 12.62
C VAL A 65 -4.25 0.72 12.65
N THR A 66 -4.90 1.60 13.41
CA THR A 66 -6.34 1.57 13.68
C THR A 66 -7.16 2.09 12.50
N LEU A 67 -8.44 1.74 12.47
CA LEU A 67 -9.39 2.27 11.48
C LEU A 67 -9.46 3.81 11.51
N GLU A 68 -9.43 4.42 12.71
CA GLU A 68 -9.44 5.88 12.84
C GLU A 68 -8.22 6.53 12.18
N GLU A 69 -7.06 5.91 12.28
CA GLU A 69 -5.84 6.38 11.62
C GLU A 69 -5.89 6.21 10.10
N LEU A 70 -6.48 5.13 9.61
CA LEU A 70 -6.74 4.94 8.18
C LEU A 70 -7.72 6.00 7.64
N GLU A 71 -8.77 6.31 8.39
CA GLU A 71 -9.73 7.36 8.05
C GLU A 71 -9.05 8.74 8.04
N PHE A 72 -8.23 9.04 9.06
CA PHE A 72 -7.43 10.26 9.10
C PHE A 72 -6.51 10.37 7.88
N MET A 73 -5.80 9.30 7.52
CA MET A 73 -4.94 9.25 6.33
C MET A 73 -5.72 9.55 5.05
N LYS A 74 -6.85 8.88 4.84
CA LYS A 74 -7.74 9.09 3.70
C LYS A 74 -8.16 10.56 3.60
N GLU A 75 -8.70 11.12 4.68
CA GLU A 75 -9.17 12.51 4.69
C GLU A 75 -8.04 13.52 4.48
N PHE A 76 -6.87 13.26 5.07
CA PHE A 76 -5.70 14.12 4.91
C PHE A 76 -5.24 14.14 3.45
N ILE A 77 -5.10 12.98 2.80
CA ILE A 77 -4.74 12.87 1.36
C ILE A 77 -5.76 13.61 0.49
N GLN A 78 -7.06 13.43 0.74
CA GLN A 78 -8.10 14.15 0.00
C GLN A 78 -7.99 15.68 0.16
N ARG A 79 -7.66 16.18 1.36
CA ARG A 79 -7.40 17.61 1.59
C ARG A 79 -6.14 18.11 0.87
N LEU A 80 -5.13 17.27 0.70
CA LEU A 80 -3.93 17.60 -0.08
C LEU A 80 -4.27 17.72 -1.57
N TYR A 81 -4.98 16.75 -2.14
CA TYR A 81 -5.41 16.78 -3.54
C TYR A 81 -6.25 18.02 -3.88
N LYS A 82 -7.25 18.32 -3.04
CA LYS A 82 -8.10 19.51 -3.22
C LYS A 82 -7.29 20.82 -3.23
N ALA A 83 -6.23 20.90 -2.42
CA ALA A 83 -5.39 22.09 -2.36
C ALA A 83 -4.36 22.18 -3.49
N ALA A 84 -3.92 21.04 -4.03
CA ALA A 84 -2.97 21.01 -5.13
C ALA A 84 -3.55 21.58 -6.44
N LYS A 85 -4.88 21.51 -6.61
CA LYS A 85 -5.60 22.03 -7.79
C LYS A 85 -5.06 21.51 -9.14
N VAL A 86 -4.51 20.31 -9.13
CA VAL A 86 -4.00 19.60 -10.30
C VAL A 86 -4.49 18.14 -10.25
N PRO A 87 -4.58 17.44 -11.39
CA PRO A 87 -4.89 16.02 -11.40
C PRO A 87 -3.86 15.23 -10.57
N VAL A 88 -4.31 14.12 -9.97
CA VAL A 88 -3.40 13.19 -9.26
C VAL A 88 -2.43 12.56 -10.25
N VAL A 89 -2.94 12.11 -11.40
CA VAL A 89 -2.16 11.64 -12.54
C VAL A 89 -2.61 12.37 -13.79
N GLU A 90 -1.65 12.81 -14.60
CA GLU A 90 -1.86 13.48 -15.88
C GLU A 90 -0.93 12.88 -16.94
N PHE A 91 -1.42 12.73 -18.16
CA PHE A 91 -0.62 12.39 -19.33
C PHE A 91 -0.92 13.37 -20.46
N ASP A 92 0.11 14.05 -20.98
CA ASP A 92 -0.03 15.01 -22.09
C ASP A 92 -1.14 16.05 -21.87
N GLY A 93 -1.24 16.57 -20.64
CA GLY A 93 -2.23 17.59 -20.27
C GLY A 93 -3.64 17.04 -20.00
N GLN A 94 -3.84 15.73 -20.10
CA GLN A 94 -5.11 15.08 -19.83
C GLN A 94 -5.10 14.36 -18.47
N ALA A 95 -6.09 14.66 -17.63
CA ALA A 95 -6.29 13.98 -16.36
C ALA A 95 -6.59 12.49 -16.56
N GLN A 96 -5.94 11.64 -15.79
CA GLN A 96 -6.11 10.19 -15.84
C GLN A 96 -6.86 9.69 -14.60
N LEU A 97 -7.56 8.56 -14.74
CA LEU A 97 -8.22 7.92 -13.61
C LEU A 97 -7.18 7.39 -12.62
N SER A 98 -7.41 7.62 -11.34
CA SER A 98 -6.54 7.12 -10.29
C SER A 98 -7.32 6.78 -9.03
N SER A 99 -6.80 5.85 -8.25
CA SER A 99 -7.36 5.45 -6.97
C SER A 99 -6.25 5.20 -5.96
N VAL A 100 -6.61 5.36 -4.69
CA VAL A 100 -5.74 5.05 -3.55
C VAL A 100 -6.40 3.93 -2.75
N VAL A 101 -5.66 2.87 -2.48
CA VAL A 101 -6.08 1.77 -1.61
C VAL A 101 -5.29 1.86 -0.32
N LEU A 102 -6.02 1.94 0.80
CA LEU A 102 -5.46 1.98 2.16
C LEU A 102 -5.88 0.69 2.85
N SER A 103 -4.93 -0.03 3.43
CA SER A 103 -5.20 -1.25 4.21
C SER A 103 -4.19 -1.36 5.34
N SER A 104 -4.63 -1.84 6.51
CA SER A 104 -3.76 -2.39 7.56
C SER A 104 -3.94 -3.90 7.73
N ASP A 105 -4.87 -4.51 7.01
CA ASP A 105 -5.11 -5.96 7.09
C ASP A 105 -3.91 -6.73 6.53
N GLU A 106 -3.49 -7.78 7.25
CA GLU A 106 -2.55 -8.76 6.72
C GLU A 106 -3.26 -9.64 5.67
N GLU A 107 -2.66 -9.79 4.49
CA GLU A 107 -3.10 -10.82 3.55
C GLU A 107 -2.79 -12.20 4.17
N GLU A 108 -3.81 -12.92 4.65
CA GLU A 108 -3.62 -14.32 5.07
C GLU A 108 -3.12 -15.16 3.89
N ASP A 109 -1.89 -15.68 3.98
CA ASP A 109 -1.40 -16.69 3.03
C ASP A 109 -2.14 -18.02 3.25
N VAL A 110 -3.25 -18.17 2.54
CA VAL A 110 -4.11 -19.36 2.53
C VAL A 110 -3.38 -20.61 2.04
N HIS A 111 -2.20 -20.48 1.41
CA HIS A 111 -1.40 -21.59 0.92
C HIS A 111 -0.42 -22.12 1.99
N SER A 112 0.14 -21.25 2.82
CA SER A 112 1.02 -21.62 3.95
C SER A 112 0.27 -22.49 4.98
N SER A 113 -0.97 -22.15 5.30
CA SER A 113 -1.81 -22.88 6.27
C SER A 113 -2.17 -24.31 5.84
N LYS A 114 -2.08 -24.65 4.55
CA LYS A 114 -2.31 -26.01 4.03
C LYS A 114 -1.09 -26.94 4.18
N LYS A 115 0.13 -26.40 4.20
CA LYS A 115 1.36 -27.21 4.39
C LYS A 115 1.56 -27.62 5.86
N ALA A 116 1.19 -26.75 6.81
CA ALA A 116 1.29 -27.05 8.24
C ALA A 116 0.37 -28.19 8.71
N LYS A 117 -0.77 -28.41 8.04
CA LYS A 117 -1.73 -29.49 8.38
C LYS A 117 -1.32 -30.88 7.89
N LYS A 118 -0.21 -31.01 7.16
CA LYS A 118 0.31 -32.30 6.65
C LYS A 118 1.63 -32.69 7.33
N ALA A 119 1.69 -32.64 8.67
CA ALA A 119 2.75 -33.35 9.39
C ALA A 119 2.43 -34.87 9.38
N PRO A 120 3.33 -35.74 8.87
CA PRO A 120 3.05 -37.17 8.83
C PRO A 120 3.11 -37.77 10.23
N ARG A 121 2.06 -38.51 10.60
CA ARG A 121 2.05 -39.43 11.75
C ARG A 121 3.11 -40.52 11.50
N ILE A 122 4.33 -40.32 12.00
CA ILE A 122 5.29 -41.41 12.12
C ILE A 122 4.78 -42.36 13.21
N ARG A 123 4.38 -43.55 12.78
CA ARG A 123 3.88 -44.64 13.64
C ARG A 123 5.04 -45.16 14.50
N LYS A 124 4.89 -45.15 15.82
CA LYS A 124 5.67 -46.01 16.73
C LYS A 124 5.37 -47.47 16.37
N LYS A 125 6.32 -48.15 15.72
CA LYS A 125 6.43 -49.61 15.71
C LYS A 125 7.85 -49.96 15.26
N ASP A 126 8.78 -49.94 16.21
CA ASP A 126 10.08 -50.61 16.14
C ASP A 126 10.65 -50.71 17.56
N GLU A 127 9.99 -51.50 18.43
CA GLU A 127 10.52 -51.91 19.75
C GLU A 127 10.47 -53.43 19.95
N GLU A 128 10.26 -54.24 18.90
CA GLU A 128 10.10 -55.70 19.03
C GLU A 128 10.98 -56.52 18.06
N ARG A 129 12.23 -56.10 17.85
CA ARG A 129 13.24 -56.91 17.13
C ARG A 129 14.64 -56.86 17.77
N GLN A 130 14.71 -56.86 19.09
CA GLN A 130 15.94 -57.20 19.83
C GLN A 130 15.61 -58.15 20.99
N ALA A 131 15.15 -59.36 20.65
CA ALA A 131 15.12 -60.49 21.57
C ALA A 131 14.98 -61.79 20.77
N ILE A 132 16.01 -62.16 20.00
CA ILE A 132 16.36 -63.56 19.71
C ILE A 132 17.87 -63.64 19.67
#